data_AF-A0A653CAT9-F1
#
_entry.id   AF-A0A653CAT9-F1
#
_cell.length_a   1.000
_cell.length_b   1.000
_cell.length_c   1.000
_cell.angle_alpha   90.00
_cell.angle_beta   90.00
_cell.angle_gamma   90.00
#
_symmetry.space_group_name_H-M   'P 1'
#
loop_
_entity.id
_entity.type
_entity.pdbx_description
1 polymer ?
#
loop_
_entity_poly.entity_id
_entity_poly.type
_entity_poly.pdbx_seq_one_letter_code
_entity_poly.pdbx_strand_id
1 'polypeptide(L)'
;MSAKGSASRASAAKASVAGRQSTTGSKKGGPTAAGGSAAGAAASTPGEKKEPMTPFSILPKKPRDSVNWDQIKRNMARRQSPEGEDMRSIKKILREIGNKKISVHEFINLISAYTADNGALLRLVLAEDVDAFQKLARKVYETMTQDVSDVLVNEQLHMMDFYQEKRDVYLNKMMAAINEIYDMAPEFDFERYLREKEQYLHRILPFPVVGEVRDEEGLEMMRRQQAYHRLQWLRSEGERMNEENKRLMTRLDQLKEQQRAEQQKLTEMAERAEARRQQLTLEELAKKEELEQLNQTMEKSFVETEAEIKKEYNLRV
;
A
#
# COMPACT_ATOMS: atom_id res chain seq x y z
N MET A 1 -14.97 -9.99 59.13
CA MET A 1 -16.36 -9.59 59.44
C MET A 1 -16.93 -8.87 58.22
N SER A 2 -18.11 -9.33 57.78
CA SER A 2 -19.11 -8.77 56.83
C SER A 2 -18.65 -7.84 55.71
N ALA A 3 -18.76 -8.14 54.40
CA ALA A 3 -19.89 -8.59 53.57
C ALA A 3 -20.93 -7.51 53.21
N LYS A 4 -21.34 -7.56 51.93
CA LYS A 4 -22.43 -6.86 51.19
C LYS A 4 -21.98 -5.56 50.50
N GLY A 5 -22.12 -5.36 49.18
CA GLY A 5 -23.00 -5.98 48.18
C GLY A 5 -24.15 -5.03 47.87
N SER A 6 -24.15 -4.43 46.67
CA SER A 6 -25.34 -3.84 46.05
C SER A 6 -25.12 -3.69 44.55
N ALA A 7 -26.04 -4.26 43.78
CA ALA A 7 -26.06 -4.31 42.33
C ALA A 7 -27.35 -3.66 41.80
N SER A 8 -27.29 -3.35 40.50
CA SER A 8 -28.41 -3.17 39.56
C SER A 8 -29.09 -1.79 39.51
N ARG A 9 -29.16 -1.20 38.30
CA ARG A 9 -30.31 -1.41 37.41
C ARG A 9 -30.05 -0.92 35.98
N ALA A 10 -30.72 -1.60 35.05
CA ALA A 10 -30.64 -1.49 33.61
C ALA A 10 -31.78 -0.63 33.00
N SER A 11 -31.79 -0.60 31.66
CA SER A 11 -32.82 -0.14 30.70
C SER A 11 -32.64 1.31 30.20
N ALA A 12 -32.88 1.66 28.94
CA ALA A 12 -33.56 0.99 27.83
C ALA A 12 -33.08 1.53 26.47
N ALA A 13 -33.28 0.72 25.43
CA ALA A 13 -33.05 0.98 24.02
C ALA A 13 -33.99 2.05 23.41
N LYS A 14 -33.56 2.68 22.30
CA LYS A 14 -34.44 3.05 21.18
C LYS A 14 -33.66 3.24 19.87
N ALA A 15 -34.22 2.67 18.81
CA ALA A 15 -33.75 2.62 17.44
C ALA A 15 -34.22 3.82 16.59
N SER A 16 -33.50 4.12 15.50
CA SER A 16 -33.99 4.53 14.15
C SER A 16 -32.73 4.83 13.30
N VAL A 17 -32.43 4.19 12.16
CA VAL A 17 -33.11 4.06 10.86
C VAL A 17 -33.36 5.40 10.15
N ALA A 18 -32.42 5.79 9.29
CA ALA A 18 -32.58 6.47 7.99
C ALA A 18 -31.17 6.49 7.34
N GLY A 19 -30.88 5.92 6.17
CA GLY A 19 -31.67 5.88 4.95
C GLY A 19 -31.43 7.16 4.14
N ARG A 20 -30.35 7.22 3.35
CA ARG A 20 -30.25 8.20 2.26
C ARG A 20 -29.51 7.61 1.05
N GLN A 21 -30.32 7.29 0.05
CA GLN A 21 -29.94 7.01 -1.32
C GLN A 21 -29.69 8.32 -2.10
N SER A 22 -28.82 8.19 -3.10
CA SER A 22 -28.72 8.89 -4.40
C SER A 22 -29.34 10.28 -4.59
N THR A 23 -28.56 11.20 -5.16
CA THR A 23 -29.02 11.97 -6.34
C THR A 23 -27.87 12.18 -7.34
N THR A 24 -28.07 11.59 -8.51
CA THR A 24 -27.49 11.96 -9.81
C THR A 24 -28.17 13.23 -10.33
N GLY A 25 -27.45 14.13 -11.04
CA GLY A 25 -28.13 15.09 -11.92
C GLY A 25 -27.38 16.38 -12.31
N SER A 26 -26.69 16.34 -13.46
CA SER A 26 -26.68 17.34 -14.56
C SER A 26 -27.20 18.78 -14.32
N LYS A 27 -26.41 19.81 -14.69
CA LYS A 27 -26.59 20.63 -15.93
C LYS A 27 -25.70 21.89 -15.99
N LYS A 28 -25.06 22.05 -17.17
CA LYS A 28 -24.93 23.25 -18.04
C LYS A 28 -24.84 24.65 -17.42
N GLY A 29 -23.82 25.39 -17.87
CA GLY A 29 -23.86 26.85 -17.98
C GLY A 29 -22.53 27.48 -18.41
N GLY A 30 -22.28 27.57 -19.71
CA GLY A 30 -21.35 28.57 -20.25
C GLY A 30 -22.02 29.95 -20.28
N PRO A 31 -21.23 31.04 -20.38
CA PRO A 31 -21.20 31.70 -21.67
C PRO A 31 -19.82 32.20 -22.12
N THR A 32 -19.82 32.47 -23.42
CA THR A 32 -18.83 32.98 -24.36
C THR A 32 -18.43 34.45 -24.17
N ALA A 33 -17.15 34.75 -24.46
CA ALA A 33 -16.65 35.98 -25.12
C ALA A 33 -15.31 35.60 -25.78
N ALA A 34 -15.08 35.57 -27.09
CA ALA A 34 -15.23 36.55 -28.18
C ALA A 34 -14.21 37.71 -28.11
N GLY A 35 -13.23 37.67 -29.02
CA GLY A 35 -12.25 38.71 -29.36
C GLY A 35 -10.82 38.15 -29.35
N GLY A 36 -10.00 38.14 -30.40
CA GLY A 36 -10.09 38.71 -31.74
C GLY A 36 -8.74 39.32 -32.14
N SER A 37 -7.97 38.63 -33.01
CA SER A 37 -6.86 39.13 -33.87
C SER A 37 -5.62 39.71 -33.15
N ALA A 38 -4.38 39.77 -33.67
CA ALA A 38 -3.83 39.58 -35.00
C ALA A 38 -2.32 39.25 -34.89
N ALA A 39 -1.74 38.84 -36.01
CA ALA A 39 -0.34 38.49 -36.22
C ALA A 39 0.68 39.61 -35.93
N GLY A 40 1.92 39.19 -35.62
CA GLY A 40 3.09 40.06 -35.52
C GLY A 40 4.38 39.27 -35.29
N ALA A 41 5.25 39.26 -36.29
CA ALA A 41 6.45 38.45 -36.45
C ALA A 41 7.58 38.61 -35.39
N ALA A 42 8.35 37.51 -35.28
CA ALA A 42 9.81 37.43 -35.18
C ALA A 42 10.55 38.06 -33.98
N ALA A 43 10.99 37.21 -33.06
CA ALA A 43 12.28 37.36 -32.39
C ALA A 43 12.84 35.99 -31.96
N SER A 44 14.14 35.86 -32.12
CA SER A 44 15.02 34.69 -32.04
C SER A 44 15.12 33.99 -30.67
N THR A 45 15.23 32.66 -30.70
CA THR A 45 15.86 31.76 -29.71
C THR A 45 17.31 32.19 -29.39
N PRO A 46 17.96 31.80 -28.26
CA PRO A 46 18.02 30.41 -27.76
C PRO A 46 18.15 30.19 -26.23
N GLY A 47 17.75 29.00 -25.77
CA GLY A 47 18.01 28.59 -24.37
C GLY A 47 17.41 27.27 -23.92
N GLU A 48 17.26 26.27 -24.80
CA GLU A 48 16.97 24.89 -24.38
C GLU A 48 18.21 24.32 -23.66
N LYS A 49 18.19 24.31 -22.33
CA LYS A 49 19.04 23.40 -21.55
C LYS A 49 18.31 22.08 -21.36
N LYS A 50 18.40 21.22 -22.36
CA LYS A 50 18.14 19.79 -22.22
C LYS A 50 19.25 19.22 -21.35
N GLU A 51 18.92 18.82 -20.13
CA GLU A 51 19.79 17.98 -19.31
C GLU A 51 20.07 16.68 -20.08
N PRO A 52 21.33 16.33 -20.36
CA PRO A 52 21.65 15.06 -20.96
C PRO A 52 21.44 13.97 -19.90
N MET A 53 20.41 13.14 -20.07
CA MET A 53 20.33 11.86 -19.37
C MET A 53 21.65 11.11 -19.58
N THR A 54 22.26 10.71 -18.48
CA THR A 54 23.46 9.90 -18.47
C THR A 54 23.17 8.53 -19.07
N PRO A 55 23.89 8.10 -20.12
CA PRO A 55 23.77 6.73 -20.60
C PRO A 55 24.53 5.83 -19.63
N PHE A 56 23.83 5.21 -18.68
CA PHE A 56 24.38 4.08 -17.94
C PHE A 56 24.39 2.83 -18.83
N SER A 57 25.30 2.83 -19.81
CA SER A 57 25.76 1.64 -20.52
C SER A 57 27.27 1.55 -20.36
N ILE A 58 27.71 1.14 -19.17
CA ILE A 58 29.07 0.65 -18.97
C ILE A 58 29.04 -0.83 -19.38
N LEU A 59 29.30 -1.07 -20.67
CA LEU A 59 29.72 -2.39 -21.13
C LEU A 59 31.19 -2.60 -20.71
N PRO A 60 31.52 -3.70 -20.01
CA PRO A 60 32.89 -4.03 -19.67
C PRO A 60 33.72 -4.33 -20.93
N LYS A 61 34.97 -3.83 -20.92
CA LYS A 61 36.00 -4.17 -21.92
C LYS A 61 36.22 -5.68 -21.98
N LYS A 62 36.52 -6.15 -23.19
CA LYS A 62 36.63 -7.54 -23.63
C LYS A 62 37.45 -8.48 -22.71
N PRO A 63 37.14 -9.78 -22.75
CA PRO A 63 37.71 -10.85 -21.93
C PRO A 63 39.16 -11.22 -22.30
N ARG A 64 39.91 -11.65 -21.29
CA ARG A 64 41.06 -12.56 -21.47
C ARG A 64 40.53 -13.94 -21.89
N ASP A 65 41.30 -14.58 -22.77
CA ASP A 65 41.09 -15.88 -23.41
C ASP A 65 39.95 -15.91 -24.43
N SER A 66 40.29 -15.48 -25.64
CA SER A 66 39.47 -15.63 -26.84
C SER A 66 39.27 -17.12 -27.15
N VAL A 67 38.20 -17.68 -26.59
CA VAL A 67 37.51 -18.82 -27.21
C VAL A 67 37.23 -18.40 -28.64
N ASN A 68 37.73 -19.17 -29.60
CA ASN A 68 37.70 -18.82 -31.02
C ASN A 68 36.27 -19.00 -31.55
N TRP A 69 35.41 -17.99 -31.32
CA TRP A 69 33.98 -18.02 -31.61
C TRP A 69 33.68 -18.33 -33.09
N ASP A 70 34.58 -18.00 -34.00
CA ASP A 70 34.44 -18.29 -35.43
C ASP A 70 34.71 -19.75 -35.77
N GLN A 71 35.57 -20.44 -35.00
CA GLN A 71 35.73 -21.91 -35.11
C GLN A 71 34.50 -22.64 -34.57
N ILE A 72 33.90 -22.15 -33.48
CA ILE A 72 32.68 -22.73 -32.91
C ILE A 72 31.49 -22.52 -33.86
N LYS A 73 31.32 -21.31 -34.41
CA LYS A 73 30.28 -21.01 -35.41
C LYS A 73 30.45 -21.84 -36.69
N ARG A 74 31.68 -22.06 -37.18
CA ARG A 74 31.94 -22.95 -38.33
C ARG A 74 31.64 -24.41 -38.02
N ASN A 75 31.89 -24.87 -36.80
CA ASN A 75 31.56 -26.23 -36.38
C ASN A 75 30.05 -26.44 -36.13
N MET A 76 29.31 -25.38 -35.79
CA MET A 76 27.84 -25.39 -35.63
C MET A 76 27.07 -25.26 -36.96
N ALA A 77 27.74 -24.89 -38.06
CA ALA A 77 27.13 -24.76 -39.38
C ALA A 77 27.01 -26.09 -40.16
N ARG A 78 27.00 -27.25 -39.47
CA ARG A 78 26.67 -28.53 -40.10
C ARG A 78 25.18 -28.58 -40.41
N ARG A 79 24.85 -28.31 -41.67
CA ARG A 79 23.51 -28.28 -42.29
C ARG A 79 22.77 -29.62 -42.37
N GLN A 80 23.09 -30.60 -41.53
CA GLN A 80 22.29 -31.83 -41.43
C GLN A 80 22.36 -32.31 -39.98
N SER A 81 21.45 -31.82 -39.15
CA SER A 81 21.19 -32.46 -37.87
C SER A 81 20.42 -33.75 -38.16
N PRO A 82 20.88 -34.93 -37.72
CA PRO A 82 20.11 -36.16 -37.80
C PRO A 82 18.77 -35.96 -37.09
N GLU A 83 17.72 -36.65 -37.55
CA GLU A 83 16.41 -36.68 -36.89
C GLU A 83 16.56 -37.31 -35.49
N GLY A 84 16.89 -36.51 -34.48
CA GLY A 84 17.08 -36.97 -33.11
C GLY A 84 17.84 -35.97 -32.24
N GLU A 85 17.43 -35.87 -30.97
CA GLU A 85 18.08 -35.01 -29.98
C GLU A 85 19.43 -35.61 -29.54
N ASP A 86 20.51 -34.82 -29.60
CA ASP A 86 21.83 -35.28 -29.12
C ASP A 86 21.94 -35.13 -27.60
N MET A 87 21.30 -36.07 -26.91
CA MET A 87 21.27 -36.18 -25.45
C MET A 87 22.66 -36.28 -24.80
N ARG A 88 23.68 -36.76 -25.53
CA ARG A 88 25.05 -36.91 -24.98
C ARG A 88 25.74 -35.55 -24.89
N SER A 89 25.59 -34.73 -25.93
CA SER A 89 26.15 -33.38 -25.97
C SER A 89 25.47 -32.44 -24.98
N ILE A 90 24.14 -32.52 -24.85
CA ILE A 90 23.38 -31.76 -23.84
C ILE A 90 23.84 -32.09 -22.42
N LYS A 91 24.02 -33.39 -22.09
CA LYS A 91 24.53 -33.84 -20.78
C LYS A 91 25.98 -33.41 -20.50
N LYS A 92 26.79 -33.20 -21.53
CA LYS A 92 28.16 -32.68 -21.39
C LYS A 92 28.12 -31.20 -21.04
N ILE A 93 27.32 -30.42 -21.77
CA ILE A 93 27.11 -28.99 -21.51
C ILE A 93 26.55 -28.78 -20.10
N LEU A 94 25.54 -29.55 -19.69
CA LEU A 94 24.99 -29.47 -18.32
C LEU A 94 26.04 -29.74 -17.23
N ARG A 95 26.96 -30.70 -17.45
CA ARG A 95 28.08 -30.97 -16.52
C ARG A 95 29.09 -29.83 -16.46
N GLU A 96 29.36 -29.17 -17.59
CA GLU A 96 30.28 -28.02 -17.66
C GLU A 96 29.68 -26.74 -17.07
N ILE A 97 28.34 -26.62 -17.12
CA ILE A 97 27.58 -25.48 -16.59
C ILE A 97 27.29 -25.59 -15.11
N GLY A 98 27.20 -26.81 -14.54
CA GLY A 98 26.74 -27.04 -13.16
C GLY A 98 27.40 -26.19 -12.06
N ASN A 99 28.63 -25.69 -12.28
CA ASN A 99 29.37 -24.85 -11.33
C ASN A 99 29.53 -23.38 -11.78
N LYS A 100 28.96 -22.97 -12.92
CA LYS A 100 29.14 -21.63 -13.50
C LYS A 100 27.80 -20.88 -13.51
N LYS A 101 27.82 -19.62 -13.04
CA LYS A 101 26.68 -18.71 -13.21
C LYS A 101 26.66 -18.23 -14.66
N ILE A 102 25.67 -18.66 -15.42
CA ILE A 102 25.47 -18.32 -16.84
C ILE A 102 24.07 -17.73 -16.98
N SER A 103 23.89 -16.76 -17.88
CA SER A 103 22.57 -16.20 -18.14
C SER A 103 21.67 -17.22 -18.85
N VAL A 104 20.35 -17.15 -18.63
CA VAL A 104 19.39 -18.06 -19.28
C VAL A 104 19.47 -17.94 -20.80
N HIS A 105 19.75 -16.74 -21.32
CA HIS A 105 19.88 -16.51 -22.75
C HIS A 105 21.12 -17.18 -23.36
N GLU A 106 22.24 -17.19 -22.64
CA GLU A 106 23.46 -17.89 -23.06
C GLU A 106 23.28 -19.41 -22.96
N PHE A 107 22.59 -19.88 -21.93
CA PHE A 107 22.26 -21.30 -21.76
C PHE A 107 21.42 -21.84 -22.92
N ILE A 108 20.36 -21.13 -23.32
CA ILE A 108 19.51 -21.50 -24.45
C ILE A 108 20.32 -21.51 -25.75
N ASN A 109 21.21 -20.52 -25.96
CA ASN A 109 22.05 -20.48 -27.15
C ASN A 109 23.02 -21.68 -27.22
N LEU A 110 23.56 -22.13 -26.09
CA LEU A 110 24.46 -23.29 -26.02
C LEU A 110 23.73 -24.62 -26.32
N ILE A 111 22.49 -24.76 -25.86
CA ILE A 111 21.71 -25.99 -26.02
C ILE A 111 20.98 -26.03 -27.37
N SER A 112 20.63 -24.86 -27.92
CA SER A 112 19.82 -24.75 -29.13
C SER A 112 20.33 -25.56 -30.33
N ALA A 113 21.63 -25.74 -30.50
CA ALA A 113 22.16 -26.50 -31.63
C ALA A 113 22.09 -28.03 -31.45
N TYR A 114 21.74 -28.51 -30.26
CA TYR A 114 21.68 -29.94 -29.92
C TYR A 114 20.24 -30.45 -29.73
N THR A 115 19.27 -29.54 -29.69
CA THR A 115 17.82 -29.83 -29.62
C THR A 115 17.21 -29.95 -31.01
N ALA A 116 16.22 -30.83 -31.19
CA ALA A 116 15.58 -31.11 -32.47
C ALA A 116 14.89 -29.90 -33.12
N ASP A 117 14.38 -28.97 -32.31
CA ASP A 117 13.66 -27.76 -32.72
C ASP A 117 14.57 -26.52 -32.83
N ASN A 118 15.89 -26.72 -32.79
CA ASN A 118 16.87 -25.66 -32.64
C ASN A 118 16.60 -24.72 -31.44
N GLY A 119 16.00 -25.22 -30.35
CA GLY A 119 15.69 -24.45 -29.15
C GLY A 119 14.60 -23.41 -29.34
N ALA A 120 13.73 -23.58 -30.35
CA ALA A 120 12.59 -22.70 -30.59
C ALA A 120 11.61 -22.70 -29.41
N LEU A 121 11.32 -23.87 -28.83
CA LEU A 121 10.44 -24.02 -27.68
C LEU A 121 11.04 -23.36 -26.44
N LEU A 122 12.34 -23.54 -26.19
CA LEU A 122 13.03 -22.89 -25.06
C LEU A 122 13.01 -21.36 -25.18
N ARG A 123 13.16 -20.82 -26.39
CA ARG A 123 13.04 -19.38 -26.63
C ARG A 123 11.63 -18.86 -26.41
N LEU A 124 10.61 -19.64 -26.80
CA LEU A 124 9.22 -19.30 -26.58
C LEU A 124 8.88 -19.25 -25.08
N VAL A 125 9.27 -20.28 -24.32
CA VAL A 125 9.08 -20.31 -22.87
C VAL A 125 9.80 -19.14 -22.18
N LEU A 126 11.04 -18.83 -22.59
CA LEU A 126 11.76 -17.67 -22.05
C LEU A 126 11.02 -16.35 -22.35
N ALA A 127 10.48 -16.19 -23.56
CA ALA A 127 9.72 -14.99 -23.92
C ALA A 127 8.45 -14.87 -23.08
N GLU A 128 7.72 -15.98 -22.86
CA GLU A 128 6.54 -16.03 -21.99
C GLU A 128 6.87 -15.67 -20.54
N ASP A 129 7.97 -16.21 -20.00
CA ASP A 129 8.43 -15.92 -18.64
C ASP A 129 8.85 -14.45 -18.48
N VAL A 130 9.55 -13.88 -19.47
CA VAL A 130 9.93 -12.47 -19.46
C VAL A 130 8.69 -11.58 -19.51
N ASP A 131 7.70 -11.90 -20.34
CA ASP A 131 6.44 -11.18 -20.41
C ASP A 131 5.64 -11.29 -19.11
N ALA A 132 5.59 -12.48 -18.50
CA ALA A 132 4.95 -12.71 -17.21
C ALA A 132 5.63 -11.89 -16.10
N PHE A 133 6.97 -11.88 -16.08
CA PHE A 133 7.74 -11.06 -15.16
C PHE A 133 7.51 -9.57 -15.37
N GLN A 134 7.47 -9.09 -16.61
CA GLN A 134 7.17 -7.68 -16.91
C GLN A 134 5.76 -7.28 -16.45
N LYS A 135 4.75 -8.15 -16.67
CA LYS A 135 3.38 -7.92 -16.19
C LYS A 135 3.33 -7.86 -14.67
N LEU A 136 4.03 -8.78 -14.00
CA LEU A 136 4.13 -8.80 -12.54
C LEU A 136 4.80 -7.53 -12.03
N ALA A 137 5.94 -7.14 -12.60
CA ALA A 137 6.66 -5.93 -12.22
C ALA A 137 5.78 -4.68 -12.39
N ARG A 138 5.11 -4.53 -13.55
CA ARG A 138 4.17 -3.43 -13.79
C ARG A 138 3.07 -3.39 -12.74
N LYS A 139 2.45 -4.53 -12.42
CA LYS A 139 1.41 -4.61 -11.41
C LYS A 139 1.92 -4.21 -10.02
N VAL A 140 3.09 -4.70 -9.61
CA VAL A 140 3.71 -4.34 -8.33
C VAL A 140 3.99 -2.83 -8.27
N TYR A 141 4.57 -2.26 -9.32
CA TYR A 141 4.83 -0.82 -9.38
C TYR A 141 3.54 0.01 -9.41
N GLU A 142 2.52 -0.43 -10.12
CA GLU A 142 1.21 0.24 -10.17
C GLU A 142 0.54 0.23 -8.79
N THR A 143 0.51 -0.92 -8.11
CA THR A 143 -0.01 -1.02 -6.74
C THR A 143 0.79 -0.14 -5.78
N MET A 144 2.13 -0.20 -5.82
CA MET A 144 2.96 0.65 -4.96
C MET A 144 2.75 2.15 -5.24
N THR A 145 2.60 2.53 -6.51
CA THR A 145 2.34 3.93 -6.89
C THR A 145 0.97 4.38 -6.42
N GLN A 146 -0.03 3.52 -6.52
CA GLN A 146 -1.38 3.77 -6.01
C GLN A 146 -1.36 3.93 -4.48
N ASP A 147 -0.73 3.03 -3.75
CA ASP A 147 -0.62 3.09 -2.28
C ASP A 147 0.06 4.40 -1.83
N VAL A 148 1.16 4.79 -2.49
CA VAL A 148 1.85 6.05 -2.20
C VAL A 148 0.96 7.25 -2.53
N SER A 149 0.25 7.21 -3.66
CA SER A 149 -0.69 8.26 -4.05
C SER A 149 -1.82 8.41 -3.03
N ASP A 150 -2.39 7.31 -2.55
CA ASP A 150 -3.49 7.32 -1.57
C ASP A 150 -3.04 7.89 -0.23
N VAL A 151 -1.83 7.54 0.23
CA VAL A 151 -1.23 8.13 1.44
C VAL A 151 -1.03 9.64 1.27
N LEU A 152 -0.51 10.08 0.12
CA LEU A 152 -0.27 11.51 -0.14
C LEU A 152 -1.58 12.30 -0.21
N VAL A 153 -2.62 11.76 -0.87
CA VAL A 153 -3.94 12.40 -0.94
C VAL A 153 -4.56 12.53 0.45
N ASN A 154 -4.48 11.48 1.27
CA ASN A 154 -4.99 11.52 2.64
C ASN A 154 -4.25 12.56 3.50
N GLU A 155 -2.92 12.65 3.38
CA GLU A 155 -2.15 13.66 4.11
C GLU A 155 -2.52 15.08 3.66
N GLN A 156 -2.73 15.28 2.35
CA GLN A 156 -3.15 16.58 1.82
C GLN A 156 -4.54 16.97 2.32
N LEU A 157 -5.49 16.02 2.41
CA LEU A 157 -6.80 16.25 3.00
C LEU A 157 -6.69 16.62 4.48
N HIS A 158 -5.90 15.88 5.27
CA HIS A 158 -5.66 16.20 6.67
C HIS A 158 -5.04 17.59 6.88
N MET A 159 -4.09 17.98 6.02
CA MET A 159 -3.52 19.33 6.04
C MET A 159 -4.56 20.39 5.72
N MET A 160 -5.39 20.17 4.71
CA MET A 160 -6.46 21.10 4.34
C MET A 160 -7.45 21.30 5.51
N ASP A 161 -7.91 20.20 6.12
CA ASP A 161 -8.83 20.22 7.26
C ASP A 161 -8.21 20.97 8.45
N PHE A 162 -6.92 20.73 8.74
CA PHE A 162 -6.19 21.42 9.80
C PHE A 162 -6.15 22.94 9.58
N TYR A 163 -5.83 23.39 8.36
CA TYR A 163 -5.80 24.82 8.05
C TYR A 163 -7.19 25.45 8.06
N GLN A 164 -8.21 24.70 7.65
CA GLN A 164 -9.58 25.15 7.70
C GLN A 164 -10.05 25.34 9.15
N GLU A 165 -9.81 24.36 10.03
CA GLU A 165 -10.12 24.47 11.45
C GLU A 165 -9.40 25.68 12.09
N LYS A 166 -8.11 25.87 11.79
CA LYS A 166 -7.37 27.04 12.27
C LYS A 166 -7.97 28.34 11.80
N ARG A 167 -8.32 28.43 10.51
CA ARG A 167 -8.99 29.61 9.94
C ARG A 167 -10.29 29.90 10.66
N ASP A 168 -11.11 28.89 10.90
CA ASP A 168 -12.41 29.04 11.58
C ASP A 168 -12.22 29.50 13.02
N VAL A 169 -11.24 28.96 13.74
CA VAL A 169 -10.87 29.43 15.08
C VAL A 169 -10.43 30.89 15.07
N TYR A 170 -9.60 31.31 14.10
CA TYR A 170 -9.19 32.71 13.98
C TYR A 170 -10.35 33.63 13.63
N LEU A 171 -11.24 33.20 12.73
CA LEU A 171 -12.43 33.95 12.36
C LEU A 171 -13.35 34.12 13.58
N ASN A 172 -13.59 33.06 14.34
CA ASN A 172 -14.37 33.12 15.57
C ASN A 172 -13.75 34.06 16.61
N LYS A 173 -12.43 34.01 16.80
CA LYS A 173 -11.72 34.94 17.70
C LYS A 173 -11.82 36.39 17.22
N MET A 174 -11.69 36.62 15.92
CA MET A 174 -11.81 37.94 15.34
C MET A 174 -13.24 38.49 15.51
N MET A 175 -14.26 37.68 15.25
CA MET A 175 -15.66 38.05 15.47
C MET A 175 -15.95 38.31 16.95
N ALA A 176 -15.41 37.50 17.86
CA ALA A 176 -15.53 37.72 19.29
C ALA A 176 -14.89 39.06 19.70
N ALA A 177 -13.68 39.37 19.21
CA ALA A 177 -13.02 40.64 19.47
C ALA A 177 -13.77 41.83 18.86
N ILE A 178 -14.35 41.67 17.67
CA ILE A 178 -15.20 42.69 17.04
C ILE A 178 -16.44 42.96 17.93
N ASN A 179 -17.12 41.91 18.38
CA ASN A 179 -18.27 42.04 19.26
C ASN A 179 -17.88 42.69 20.59
N GLU A 180 -16.73 42.31 21.16
CA GLU A 180 -16.19 42.92 22.38
C GLU A 180 -15.93 44.43 22.18
N ILE A 181 -15.36 44.84 21.04
CA ILE A 181 -15.18 46.26 20.71
C ILE A 181 -16.53 46.97 20.60
N TYR A 182 -17.53 46.35 19.96
CA TYR A 182 -18.88 46.93 19.88
C TYR A 182 -19.54 47.06 21.25
N ASP A 183 -19.33 46.10 22.15
CA ASP A 183 -19.83 46.15 23.53
C ASP A 183 -19.14 47.27 24.33
N MET A 184 -17.83 47.47 24.14
CA MET A 184 -17.08 48.56 24.78
C MET A 184 -17.42 49.95 24.22
N ALA A 185 -17.73 50.03 22.92
CA ALA A 185 -17.92 51.29 22.20
C ALA A 185 -19.19 51.27 21.30
N PRO A 186 -20.40 51.16 21.88
CA PRO A 186 -21.63 51.03 21.10
C PRO A 186 -22.01 52.30 20.32
N GLU A 187 -21.60 53.49 20.79
CA GLU A 187 -21.89 54.78 20.16
C GLU A 187 -20.66 55.39 19.47
N PHE A 188 -19.80 54.56 18.87
CA PHE A 188 -18.59 55.04 18.21
C PHE A 188 -18.91 55.97 17.02
N ASP A 189 -18.42 57.20 17.10
CA ASP A 189 -18.60 58.28 16.13
C ASP A 189 -17.30 58.52 15.37
N PHE A 190 -17.30 58.10 14.10
CA PHE A 190 -16.15 58.22 13.20
C PHE A 190 -15.77 59.68 12.91
N GLU A 191 -16.72 60.61 12.89
CA GLU A 191 -16.41 62.00 12.61
C GLU A 191 -15.69 62.67 13.78
N ARG A 192 -16.10 62.36 15.01
CA ARG A 192 -15.42 62.83 16.23
C ARG A 192 -14.04 62.20 16.38
N TYR A 193 -13.92 60.91 16.09
CA TYR A 193 -12.64 60.20 16.10
C TYR A 193 -11.60 60.82 15.14
N LEU A 194 -12.01 61.19 13.92
CA LEU A 194 -11.09 61.79 12.95
C LEU A 194 -10.61 63.19 13.34
N ARG A 195 -11.42 63.96 14.09
CA ARG A 195 -11.06 65.31 14.56
C ARG A 195 -10.18 65.28 15.82
N GLU A 196 -10.49 64.41 16.78
CA GLU A 196 -9.86 64.39 18.11
C GLU A 196 -9.52 62.95 18.55
N LYS A 197 -8.67 62.29 17.76
CA LYS A 197 -8.34 60.86 17.92
C LYS A 197 -7.96 60.44 19.34
N GLU A 198 -6.98 61.11 19.95
CA GLU A 198 -6.42 60.70 21.24
C GLU A 198 -7.39 60.93 22.41
N GLN A 199 -8.06 62.09 22.45
CA GLN A 199 -9.00 62.44 23.51
C GLN A 199 -10.29 61.61 23.43
N TYR A 200 -10.77 61.35 22.21
CA TYR A 200 -11.95 60.52 21.98
C TYR A 200 -11.71 59.06 22.34
N LEU A 201 -10.54 58.50 21.97
CA LEU A 201 -10.14 57.15 22.38
C LEU A 201 -10.01 57.03 23.90
N HIS A 202 -9.36 57.99 24.58
CA HIS A 202 -9.23 57.94 26.05
C HIS A 202 -10.55 58.01 26.79
N ARG A 203 -11.56 58.69 26.21
CA ARG A 203 -12.90 58.81 26.79
C ARG A 203 -13.71 57.51 26.66
N ILE A 204 -13.58 56.80 25.54
CA ILE A 204 -14.36 55.58 25.24
C ILE A 204 -13.66 54.33 25.76
N LEU A 205 -12.34 54.27 25.57
CA LEU A 205 -11.47 53.22 26.03
C LEU A 205 -10.45 53.85 26.99
N PRO A 206 -10.77 53.95 28.29
CA PRO A 206 -9.79 54.40 29.27
C PRO A 206 -8.69 53.34 29.38
N PHE A 207 -7.68 53.45 28.53
CA PHE A 207 -6.48 52.65 28.66
C PHE A 207 -5.87 52.97 30.02
N PRO A 208 -5.58 51.98 30.88
CA PRO A 208 -4.77 52.24 32.05
C PRO A 208 -3.46 52.86 31.56
N VAL A 209 -3.20 54.09 32.00
CA VAL A 209 -1.98 54.81 31.63
C VAL A 209 -0.81 53.90 31.98
N VAL A 210 -0.03 53.48 30.99
CA VAL A 210 1.05 52.49 31.13
C VAL A 210 2.20 52.99 32.04
N GLY A 211 2.07 54.18 32.62
CA GLY A 211 2.91 54.65 33.71
C GLY A 211 2.08 54.87 34.97
N GLU A 212 2.09 53.88 35.87
CA GLU A 212 2.12 53.99 37.34
C GLU A 212 1.66 52.67 38.00
N VAL A 213 2.36 51.57 37.73
CA VAL A 213 2.57 50.58 38.81
C VAL A 213 3.76 51.11 39.60
N ARG A 214 3.52 52.17 40.39
CA ARG A 214 4.56 52.82 41.20
C ARG A 214 4.84 52.09 42.52
N ASP A 215 3.96 51.17 42.89
CA ASP A 215 4.08 50.42 44.14
C ASP A 215 4.64 49.02 43.88
N GLU A 216 5.71 48.68 44.59
CA GLU A 216 6.39 47.37 44.58
C GLU A 216 5.39 46.20 44.77
N GLU A 217 4.32 46.46 45.53
CA GLU A 217 3.24 45.52 45.85
C GLU A 217 2.37 45.17 44.62
N GLY A 218 2.15 46.12 43.70
CA GLY A 218 1.41 45.90 42.46
C GLY A 218 2.21 45.06 41.45
N LEU A 219 3.52 45.26 41.40
CA LEU A 219 4.42 44.41 40.61
C LEU A 219 4.47 42.98 41.15
N GLU A 220 4.49 42.82 42.48
CA GLU A 220 4.48 41.51 43.12
C GLU A 220 3.16 40.78 42.91
N MET A 221 2.03 41.49 42.98
CA MET A 221 0.71 40.95 42.65
C MET A 221 0.62 40.51 41.17
N MET A 222 1.15 41.30 40.24
CA MET A 222 1.18 40.93 38.82
C MET A 222 2.06 39.68 38.59
N ARG A 223 3.22 39.58 39.26
CA ARG A 223 4.06 38.37 39.21
C ARG A 223 3.34 37.13 39.77
N ARG A 224 2.60 37.28 40.88
CA ARG A 224 1.78 36.19 41.46
C ARG A 224 0.69 35.75 40.50
N GLN A 225 0.02 36.70 39.83
CA GLN A 225 -1.00 36.40 38.84
C GLN A 225 -0.42 35.67 37.62
N GLN A 226 0.72 36.12 37.09
CA GLN A 226 1.42 35.44 36.01
C GLN A 226 1.87 34.03 36.40
N ALA A 227 2.40 33.85 37.62
CA ALA A 227 2.78 32.55 38.14
C ALA A 227 1.57 31.62 38.30
N TYR A 228 0.44 32.15 38.76
CA TYR A 228 -0.83 31.41 38.87
C TYR A 228 -1.35 30.96 37.50
N HIS A 229 -1.39 31.86 36.51
CA HIS A 229 -1.78 31.49 35.15
C HIS A 229 -0.85 30.45 34.55
N ARG A 230 0.46 30.56 34.78
CA ARG A 230 1.43 29.55 34.33
C ARG A 230 1.21 28.20 35.01
N LEU A 231 0.91 28.18 36.30
CA LEU A 231 0.58 26.96 37.03
C LEU A 231 -0.72 26.34 36.52
N GLN A 232 -1.74 27.14 36.27
CA GLN A 232 -3.01 26.69 35.72
C GLN A 232 -2.84 26.12 34.32
N TRP A 233 -2.02 26.76 33.48
CA TRP A 233 -1.66 26.26 32.17
C TRP A 233 -0.95 24.90 32.27
N LEU A 234 0.06 24.77 33.14
CA LEU A 234 0.76 23.50 33.37
C LEU A 234 -0.17 22.39 33.86
N ARG A 235 -1.16 22.71 34.71
CA ARG A 235 -2.18 21.75 35.14
C ARG A 235 -3.05 21.30 33.97
N SER A 236 -3.57 22.25 33.18
CA SER A 236 -4.38 21.93 32.01
C SER A 236 -3.62 21.11 30.96
N GLU A 237 -2.33 21.39 30.79
CA GLU A 237 -1.46 20.65 29.88
C GLU A 237 -1.18 19.23 30.41
N GLY A 238 -1.00 19.08 31.73
CA GLY A 238 -0.88 17.78 32.39
C GLY A 238 -2.16 16.95 32.28
N GLU A 239 -3.34 17.57 32.43
CA GLU A 239 -4.64 16.92 32.22
C GLU A 239 -4.79 16.48 30.76
N ARG A 240 -4.46 17.35 29.79
CA ARG A 240 -4.47 17.02 28.36
C ARG A 240 -3.57 15.82 28.04
N MET A 241 -2.33 15.81 28.52
CA MET A 241 -1.42 14.67 28.34
C MET A 241 -1.97 13.39 28.98
N ASN A 242 -2.60 13.50 30.15
CA ASN A 242 -3.19 12.34 30.82
C ASN A 242 -4.39 11.78 30.04
N GLU A 243 -5.22 12.65 29.45
CA GLU A 243 -6.30 12.23 28.54
C GLU A 243 -5.77 11.57 27.28
N GLU A 244 -4.72 12.12 26.67
CA GLU A 244 -4.07 11.53 25.50
C GLU A 244 -3.49 10.15 25.84
N ASN A 245 -2.80 10.02 26.98
CA ASN A 245 -2.30 8.73 27.47
C ASN A 245 -3.44 7.72 27.69
N LYS A 246 -4.58 8.15 28.26
CA LYS A 246 -5.76 7.29 28.39
C LYS A 246 -6.27 6.82 27.04
N ARG A 247 -6.38 7.72 26.05
CA ARG A 247 -6.80 7.36 24.68
C ARG A 247 -5.84 6.37 24.03
N LEU A 248 -4.53 6.58 24.19
CA LEU A 248 -3.49 5.69 23.68
C LEU A 248 -3.56 4.30 24.34
N MET A 249 -3.78 4.24 25.65
CA MET A 249 -3.97 2.97 26.36
C MET A 249 -5.22 2.22 25.87
N THR A 250 -6.35 2.92 25.71
CA THR A 250 -7.57 2.31 25.14
C THR A 250 -7.34 1.78 23.73
N ARG A 251 -6.63 2.53 22.88
CA ARG A 251 -6.28 2.08 21.53
C ARG A 251 -5.35 0.86 21.54
N LEU A 252 -4.40 0.82 22.47
CA LEU A 252 -3.49 -0.30 22.63
C LEU A 252 -4.25 -1.56 23.07
N ASP A 253 -5.23 -1.43 23.97
CA ASP A 253 -6.08 -2.54 24.38
C ASP A 253 -6.95 -3.05 23.22
N GLN A 254 -7.54 -2.15 22.42
CA GLN A 254 -8.28 -2.52 21.20
C GLN A 254 -7.41 -3.29 20.21
N LEU A 255 -6.16 -2.85 19.98
CA LEU A 255 -5.22 -3.54 19.09
C LEU A 255 -4.85 -4.93 19.62
N LYS A 256 -4.67 -5.08 20.94
CA LYS A 256 -4.43 -6.40 21.57
C LYS A 256 -5.63 -7.32 21.39
N GLU A 257 -6.86 -6.81 21.52
CA GLU A 257 -8.08 -7.60 21.28
C GLU A 257 -8.19 -8.05 19.82
N GLN A 258 -7.93 -7.15 18.87
CA GLN A 258 -7.89 -7.47 17.44
C GLN A 258 -6.85 -8.55 17.15
N GLN A 259 -5.63 -8.40 17.68
CA GLN A 259 -4.56 -9.40 17.52
C GLN A 259 -4.96 -10.77 18.09
N ARG A 260 -5.61 -10.82 19.25
CA ARG A 260 -6.10 -12.08 19.83
C ARG A 260 -7.19 -12.71 18.97
N ALA A 261 -8.13 -11.91 18.45
CA ALA A 261 -9.19 -12.40 17.58
C ALA A 261 -8.64 -12.95 16.25
N GLU A 262 -7.63 -12.31 15.68
CA GLU A 262 -6.94 -12.79 14.47
C GLU A 262 -6.18 -14.09 14.75
N GLN A 263 -5.46 -14.17 15.87
CA GLN A 263 -4.78 -15.41 16.29
C GLN A 263 -5.78 -16.57 16.45
N GLN A 264 -6.93 -16.33 17.09
CA GLN A 264 -8.00 -17.34 17.23
C GLN A 264 -8.56 -17.77 15.87
N LYS A 265 -8.80 -16.83 14.96
CA LYS A 265 -9.24 -17.18 13.59
C LYS A 265 -8.22 -18.01 12.84
N LEU A 266 -6.93 -17.69 13.00
CA LEU A 266 -5.84 -18.46 12.38
C LEU A 266 -5.77 -19.88 12.94
N THR A 267 -5.92 -20.05 14.26
CA THR A 267 -5.94 -21.39 14.87
C THR A 267 -7.16 -22.19 14.41
N GLU A 268 -8.35 -21.60 14.37
CA GLU A 268 -9.55 -22.28 13.85
C GLU A 268 -9.39 -22.68 12.37
N MET A 269 -8.81 -21.81 11.54
CA MET A 269 -8.56 -22.13 10.14
C MET A 269 -7.52 -23.25 9.99
N ALA A 270 -6.48 -23.27 10.83
CA ALA A 270 -5.49 -24.34 10.85
C ALA A 270 -6.14 -25.67 11.25
N GLU A 271 -6.96 -25.70 12.31
CA GLU A 271 -7.69 -26.90 12.74
C GLU A 271 -8.64 -27.42 11.63
N ARG A 272 -9.36 -26.52 10.96
CA ARG A 272 -10.24 -26.90 9.82
C ARG A 272 -9.43 -27.46 8.65
N ALA A 273 -8.27 -26.89 8.35
CA ALA A 273 -7.39 -27.36 7.30
C ALA A 273 -6.79 -28.75 7.64
N GLU A 274 -6.40 -28.96 8.90
CA GLU A 274 -5.92 -30.25 9.39
C GLU A 274 -7.00 -31.33 9.34
N ALA A 275 -8.22 -31.02 9.80
CA ALA A 275 -9.36 -31.94 9.73
C ALA A 275 -9.67 -32.31 8.26
N ARG A 276 -9.66 -31.33 7.35
CA ARG A 276 -9.86 -31.59 5.92
C ARG A 276 -8.75 -32.44 5.32
N ARG A 277 -7.49 -32.21 5.74
CA ARG A 277 -6.36 -33.04 5.32
C ARG A 277 -6.52 -34.48 5.80
N GLN A 278 -6.93 -34.69 7.05
CA GLN A 278 -7.20 -36.03 7.58
C GLN A 278 -8.32 -36.74 6.82
N GLN A 279 -9.41 -36.04 6.50
CA GLN A 279 -10.49 -36.59 5.67
C GLN A 279 -9.99 -37.04 4.29
N LEU A 280 -9.23 -36.17 3.60
CA LEU A 280 -8.65 -36.51 2.31
C LEU A 280 -7.70 -37.72 2.40
N THR A 281 -6.90 -37.84 3.47
CA THR A 281 -6.03 -39.01 3.64
C THR A 281 -6.83 -40.31 3.85
N LEU A 282 -7.97 -40.26 4.54
CA LEU A 282 -8.85 -41.42 4.72
C LEU A 282 -9.53 -41.80 3.39
N GLU A 283 -9.99 -40.82 2.63
CA GLU A 283 -10.57 -41.04 1.29
C GLU A 283 -9.53 -41.62 0.31
N GLU A 284 -8.29 -41.14 0.35
CA GLU A 284 -7.18 -41.68 -0.45
C GLU A 284 -6.88 -43.14 -0.09
N LEU A 285 -6.89 -43.49 1.20
CA LEU A 285 -6.69 -44.87 1.65
C LEU A 285 -7.85 -45.77 1.21
N ALA A 286 -9.09 -45.35 1.39
CA ALA A 286 -10.27 -46.11 0.96
C ALA A 286 -10.25 -46.39 -0.56
N LYS A 287 -9.89 -45.39 -1.38
CA LYS A 287 -9.75 -45.57 -2.83
C LYS A 287 -8.60 -46.49 -3.20
N LYS A 288 -7.49 -46.46 -2.47
CA LYS A 288 -6.37 -47.40 -2.68
C LYS A 288 -6.80 -48.84 -2.38
N GLU A 289 -7.50 -49.07 -1.27
CA GLU A 289 -8.05 -50.39 -0.93
C GLU A 289 -9.04 -50.88 -1.99
N GLU A 290 -9.92 -50.01 -2.50
CA GLU A 290 -10.85 -50.34 -3.59
C GLU A 290 -10.10 -50.72 -4.87
N LEU A 291 -9.07 -49.96 -5.25
CA LEU A 291 -8.21 -50.28 -6.39
C LEU A 291 -7.44 -51.59 -6.20
N GLU A 292 -6.95 -51.88 -4.99
CA GLU A 292 -6.28 -53.14 -4.68
C GLU A 292 -7.24 -54.33 -4.79
N GLN A 293 -8.47 -54.20 -4.28
CA GLN A 293 -9.51 -55.22 -4.43
C GLN A 293 -9.87 -55.44 -5.90
N LEU A 294 -9.99 -54.37 -6.68
CA LEU A 294 -10.31 -54.43 -8.10
C LEU A 294 -9.16 -55.06 -8.91
N ASN A 295 -7.90 -54.74 -8.57
CA ASN A 295 -6.73 -55.40 -9.14
C ASN A 295 -6.70 -56.89 -8.79
N GLN A 296 -6.93 -57.27 -7.53
CA GLN A 296 -6.96 -58.68 -7.12
C GLN A 296 -8.07 -59.47 -7.82
N THR A 297 -9.24 -58.87 -8.04
CA THR A 297 -10.34 -59.52 -8.77
C THR A 297 -10.03 -59.64 -10.26
N MET A 298 -9.44 -58.61 -10.88
CA MET A 298 -8.95 -58.70 -12.25
C MET A 298 -7.88 -59.78 -12.41
N GLU A 299 -6.86 -59.80 -11.55
CA GLU A 299 -5.79 -60.81 -11.57
C GLU A 299 -6.36 -62.23 -11.47
N LYS A 300 -7.32 -62.47 -10.58
CA LYS A 300 -8.03 -63.76 -10.49
C LYS A 300 -8.73 -64.11 -11.80
N SER A 301 -9.47 -63.18 -12.39
CA SER A 301 -10.17 -63.42 -13.67
C SER A 301 -9.20 -63.67 -14.83
N PHE A 302 -8.03 -63.01 -14.85
CA PHE A 302 -6.98 -63.28 -15.84
C PHE A 302 -6.39 -64.68 -15.67
N VAL A 303 -6.11 -65.12 -14.44
CA VAL A 303 -5.60 -66.47 -14.17
C VAL A 303 -6.63 -67.54 -14.56
N GLU A 304 -7.91 -67.30 -14.27
CA GLU A 304 -9.01 -68.21 -14.64
C GLU A 304 -9.16 -68.33 -16.16
N THR A 305 -9.21 -67.21 -16.88
CA THR A 305 -9.30 -67.19 -18.34
C THR A 305 -8.06 -67.82 -19.00
N GLU A 306 -6.85 -67.56 -18.50
CA GLU A 306 -5.65 -68.26 -18.97
C GLU A 306 -5.71 -69.77 -18.75
N ALA A 307 -6.22 -70.21 -17.60
CA ALA A 307 -6.35 -71.63 -17.28
C ALA A 307 -7.39 -72.31 -18.19
N GLU A 308 -8.49 -71.64 -18.51
CA GLU A 308 -9.49 -72.09 -19.48
C GLU A 308 -8.90 -72.21 -20.88
N ILE A 309 -8.19 -71.19 -21.36
CA ILE A 309 -7.51 -71.20 -22.66
C ILE A 309 -6.51 -72.36 -22.74
N LYS A 310 -5.72 -72.59 -21.69
CA LYS A 310 -4.77 -73.73 -21.62
C LYS A 310 -5.48 -75.08 -21.65
N LYS A 311 -6.63 -75.23 -20.98
CA LYS A 311 -7.45 -76.46 -21.04
C LYS A 311 -8.00 -76.69 -22.44
N GLU A 312 -8.54 -75.65 -23.08
CA GLU A 312 -9.05 -75.74 -24.46
C GLU A 312 -7.94 -76.10 -25.45
N TYR A 313 -6.75 -75.52 -25.30
CA TYR A 313 -5.59 -75.84 -26.13
C TYR A 313 -5.19 -77.32 -25.98
N ASN A 314 -5.09 -77.81 -24.74
CA ASN A 314 -4.76 -79.22 -24.45
C ASN A 314 -5.81 -80.22 -24.92
N LEU A 315 -7.08 -79.81 -25.11
CA LEU A 315 -8.14 -80.64 -25.66
C LEU A 315 -8.11 -80.71 -27.20
N ARG A 316 -7.43 -79.76 -27.86
CA ARG A 316 -7.30 -79.68 -29.33
C ARG A 316 -6.02 -80.31 -29.88
N VAL A 317 -5.04 -80.58 -29.02
CA VAL A 317 -3.80 -81.30 -29.33
C VAL A 317 -4.00 -82.79 -29.03
#